data_AF-A0A8H4JZB3-F1
#
_entry.id   AF-A0A8H4JZB3-F1
#
_cell.length_a   1.000
_cell.length_b   1.000
_cell.length_c   1.000
_cell.angle_alpha   90.00
_cell.angle_beta   90.00
_cell.angle_gamma   90.00
#
_symmetry.space_group_name_H-M   'P 1'
#
loop_
_entity.id
_entity.type
_entity.pdbx_description
1 polymer ?
#
loop_
_entity_poly.entity_id
_entity_poly.type
_entity_poly.pdbx_seq_one_letter_code
_entity_poly.pdbx_strand_id
1 'polypeptide(L)'
;KPRPEAYRQSNGTKNEDLALPRLMAELWKPLVHPITERVFVTDKGERFEVPADQMRWKKPLGKRVVLIDTDTRLSPEIENTMLNECPPDYPTLPGRTGGHLNHYIYAMIHGYDYRLVKAADYPDRHGTWVKPAIVKEALKTHDFVVSLDSDAVFTNLDLPLEWLMNLWDYRPETLIAMAYDLDWDQDYDPFGNLILNTGFAIAQNSKRTQEMFARWEDCPRSIPGCDKWNHKWAHEQMAFSYYIRYEFNRTHDVVNIPCTQANGNEFSVEGKCECKGVFVSHNWKHKHKTPELLSRSIMTSLARRVHAFELSGLAGRAILRLILWAQLAKAERQANISTS
;
A
#
# COMPACT_ATOMS: atom_id res chain seq x y z
N LYS A 1 23.59 23.68 -6.33
CA LYS A 1 23.86 23.79 -7.78
C LYS A 1 22.55 24.18 -8.46
N PRO A 2 22.53 25.10 -9.43
CA PRO A 2 21.32 25.32 -10.22
C PRO A 2 20.93 24.01 -10.91
N ARG A 3 19.65 23.64 -10.86
CA ARG A 3 19.15 22.47 -11.59
C ARG A 3 19.43 22.67 -13.09
N PRO A 4 19.84 21.63 -13.83
CA PRO A 4 19.85 21.69 -15.29
C PRO A 4 18.49 22.19 -15.78
N GLU A 5 18.46 22.98 -16.86
CA GLU A 5 17.21 23.40 -17.51
C GLU A 5 16.27 22.20 -17.57
N ALA A 6 15.04 22.39 -17.05
CA ALA A 6 14.04 21.34 -16.97
C ALA A 6 14.02 20.58 -18.29
N TYR A 7 14.21 19.26 -18.24
CA TYR A 7 13.92 18.41 -19.38
C TYR A 7 12.47 18.73 -19.77
N ARG A 8 12.30 19.51 -20.85
CA ARG A 8 10.96 19.92 -21.31
C ARG A 8 10.18 18.64 -21.52
N GLN A 9 9.07 18.52 -20.80
CA GLN A 9 8.12 17.43 -21.00
C GLN A 9 7.81 17.36 -22.49
N SER A 10 8.09 16.22 -23.13
CA SER A 10 7.59 15.99 -24.48
C SER A 10 6.08 15.99 -24.39
N ASN A 11 5.40 16.85 -25.15
CA ASN A 11 3.96 16.79 -25.35
C ASN A 11 3.64 15.46 -26.04
N GLY A 12 3.42 14.43 -25.24
CA GLY A 12 3.12 13.09 -25.71
C GLY A 12 1.79 13.06 -26.45
N THR A 13 1.73 12.28 -27.52
CA THR A 13 0.46 11.92 -28.15
C THR A 13 -0.30 10.94 -27.27
N LYS A 14 -1.64 10.86 -27.37
CA LYS A 14 -2.48 9.91 -26.60
C LYS A 14 -2.01 8.44 -26.64
N ASN A 15 -1.22 8.05 -27.65
CA ASN A 15 -0.63 6.71 -27.75
C ASN A 15 0.63 6.54 -26.89
N GLU A 16 1.39 7.60 -26.63
CA GLU A 16 2.56 7.61 -25.75
C GLU A 16 2.14 7.60 -24.27
N ASP A 17 0.99 8.21 -23.95
CA ASP A 17 0.43 8.26 -22.58
C ASP A 17 0.11 6.86 -22.00
N LEU A 18 -0.15 5.87 -22.85
CA LEU A 18 -0.39 4.48 -22.43
C LEU A 18 0.86 3.60 -22.47
N ALA A 19 1.98 4.08 -23.00
CA ALA A 19 3.19 3.27 -23.17
C ALA A 19 3.86 2.95 -21.83
N LEU A 20 3.95 3.93 -20.93
CA LEU A 20 4.60 3.75 -19.64
C LEU A 20 3.82 2.81 -18.70
N PRO A 21 2.50 2.97 -18.46
CA PRO A 21 1.75 2.02 -17.63
C PRO A 21 1.81 0.59 -18.17
N ARG A 22 1.73 0.40 -19.49
CA ARG A 22 1.87 -0.92 -20.11
C ARG A 22 3.27 -1.50 -19.93
N LEU A 23 4.31 -0.69 -20.10
CA LEU A 23 5.70 -1.11 -19.87
C LEU A 23 5.92 -1.52 -18.41
N MET A 24 5.42 -0.73 -17.45
CA MET A 24 5.52 -1.04 -16.02
C MET A 24 4.79 -2.35 -15.70
N ALA A 25 3.56 -2.52 -16.19
CA ALA A 25 2.82 -3.76 -16.01
C ALA A 25 3.58 -4.97 -16.58
N GLU A 26 4.13 -4.88 -17.81
CA GLU A 26 4.88 -6.00 -18.42
C GLU A 26 6.24 -6.26 -17.74
N LEU A 27 6.90 -5.22 -17.21
CA LEU A 27 8.15 -5.36 -16.47
C LEU A 27 7.94 -6.12 -15.15
N TRP A 28 6.82 -5.84 -14.45
CA TRP A 28 6.49 -6.46 -13.16
C TRP A 28 5.70 -7.76 -13.27
N LYS A 29 4.93 -7.99 -14.33
CA LYS A 29 4.06 -9.17 -14.48
C LYS A 29 4.71 -10.52 -14.15
N PRO A 30 5.98 -10.80 -14.49
CA PRO A 30 6.63 -12.05 -14.11
C PRO A 30 7.01 -12.16 -12.62
N LEU A 31 7.03 -11.04 -11.91
CA LEU A 31 7.31 -10.95 -10.48
C LEU A 31 6.03 -10.95 -9.64
N VAL A 32 4.90 -10.51 -10.21
CA VAL A 32 3.63 -10.42 -9.48
C VAL A 32 3.28 -11.76 -8.85
N HIS A 33 3.09 -11.75 -7.53
CA HIS A 33 2.76 -12.93 -6.76
C HIS A 33 1.40 -13.50 -7.23
N PRO A 34 1.29 -14.80 -7.54
CA PRO A 34 0.02 -15.36 -7.96
C PRO A 34 -1.05 -15.22 -6.87
N ILE A 35 -2.18 -14.58 -7.19
CA ILE A 35 -3.30 -14.38 -6.24
C ILE A 35 -3.73 -15.71 -5.60
N THR A 36 -3.67 -16.81 -6.34
CA THR A 36 -4.08 -18.15 -5.88
C THR A 36 -3.02 -18.92 -5.10
N GLU A 37 -1.77 -18.43 -5.04
CA GLU A 37 -0.72 -19.04 -4.23
C GLU A 37 -0.94 -18.66 -2.76
N ARG A 38 -1.11 -19.66 -1.89
CA ARG A 38 -1.45 -19.42 -0.48
C ARG A 38 -0.28 -18.90 0.32
N VAL A 39 0.95 -19.17 -0.10
CA VAL A 39 2.16 -18.83 0.66
C VAL A 39 2.90 -17.67 0.03
N PHE A 40 3.14 -16.62 0.81
CA PHE A 40 4.03 -15.53 0.42
C PHE A 40 5.20 -15.46 1.41
N VAL A 41 6.41 -15.19 0.90
CA VAL A 41 7.61 -15.00 1.72
C VAL A 41 8.20 -13.65 1.35
N THR A 42 8.34 -12.77 2.33
CA THR A 42 8.90 -11.43 2.12
C THR A 42 10.40 -11.51 1.79
N ASP A 43 10.95 -10.41 1.30
CA ASP A 43 12.39 -10.26 1.06
C ASP A 43 13.25 -10.45 2.32
N LYS A 44 12.63 -10.31 3.50
CA LYS A 44 13.25 -10.52 4.81
C LYS A 44 13.12 -11.96 5.33
N GLY A 45 12.46 -12.84 4.57
CA GLY A 45 12.23 -14.24 4.94
C GLY A 45 11.01 -14.46 5.84
N GLU A 46 10.15 -13.46 6.05
CA GLU A 46 8.92 -13.61 6.83
C GLU A 46 7.87 -14.35 5.99
N ARG A 47 7.38 -15.49 6.48
CA ARG A 47 6.41 -16.34 5.79
C ARG A 47 4.99 -16.04 6.25
N PHE A 48 4.10 -15.81 5.29
CA PHE A 48 2.67 -15.62 5.48
C PHE A 48 1.91 -16.67 4.67
N GLU A 49 0.82 -17.20 5.24
CA GLU A 49 -0.03 -18.17 4.55
C GLU A 49 -1.49 -17.77 4.68
N VAL A 50 -2.19 -17.73 3.54
CA VAL A 50 -3.63 -17.53 3.49
C VAL A 50 -4.33 -18.85 3.82
N PRO A 51 -5.20 -18.89 4.85
CA PRO A 51 -6.04 -20.03 5.14
C PRO A 51 -6.90 -20.44 3.94
N ALA A 52 -7.08 -21.75 3.73
CA ALA A 52 -7.76 -22.27 2.54
C ALA A 52 -9.21 -21.77 2.40
N ASP A 53 -9.89 -21.56 3.53
CA ASP A 53 -11.25 -21.04 3.63
C ASP A 53 -11.35 -19.50 3.47
N GLN A 54 -10.22 -18.79 3.55
CA GLN A 54 -10.12 -17.35 3.30
C GLN A 54 -9.79 -16.99 1.84
N MET A 55 -9.51 -17.97 0.98
CA MET A 55 -9.20 -17.77 -0.45
C MET A 55 -10.44 -17.38 -1.27
N ARG A 56 -10.91 -16.14 -1.15
CA ARG A 56 -12.13 -15.60 -1.79
C ARG A 56 -11.84 -14.85 -3.09
N TRP A 57 -10.85 -13.97 -3.06
CA TRP A 57 -10.43 -13.14 -4.19
C TRP A 57 -9.41 -13.93 -5.02
N LYS A 58 -9.85 -14.50 -6.15
CA LYS A 58 -9.02 -15.38 -7.00
C LYS A 58 -8.71 -14.80 -8.38
N LYS A 59 -9.20 -13.60 -8.67
CA LYS A 59 -9.08 -12.93 -9.96
C LYS A 59 -8.63 -11.50 -9.74
N PRO A 60 -7.80 -10.94 -10.62
CA PRO A 60 -7.46 -9.52 -10.57
C PRO A 60 -8.72 -8.65 -10.57
N LEU A 61 -8.75 -7.66 -9.69
CA LEU A 61 -9.80 -6.65 -9.59
C LEU A 61 -9.57 -5.55 -10.62
N GLY A 62 -8.30 -5.21 -10.91
CA GLY A 62 -7.92 -4.19 -11.89
C GLY A 62 -8.64 -2.87 -11.65
N LYS A 63 -9.25 -2.31 -12.69
CA LYS A 63 -9.96 -1.02 -12.66
C LYS A 63 -11.19 -0.95 -11.74
N ARG A 64 -11.53 -2.05 -11.07
CA ARG A 64 -12.53 -2.05 -9.99
C ARG A 64 -11.98 -1.49 -8.67
N VAL A 65 -10.66 -1.35 -8.56
CA VAL A 65 -9.96 -0.74 -7.42
C VAL A 65 -9.46 0.65 -7.81
N VAL A 66 -9.61 1.61 -6.91
CA VAL A 66 -8.91 2.91 -6.99
C VAL A 66 -8.10 3.16 -5.73
N LEU A 67 -6.84 3.53 -5.91
CA LEU A 67 -5.99 4.10 -4.86
C LEU A 67 -6.18 5.62 -4.83
N ILE A 68 -6.42 6.17 -3.66
CA ILE A 68 -6.66 7.59 -3.49
C ILE A 68 -5.70 8.18 -2.47
N ASP A 69 -4.87 9.09 -2.96
CA ASP A 69 -4.12 10.02 -2.14
C ASP A 69 -4.90 11.32 -2.03
N THR A 70 -5.10 11.79 -0.80
CA THR A 70 -5.71 13.09 -0.56
C THR A 70 -4.71 14.03 0.07
N ASP A 71 -4.56 15.22 -0.53
CA ASP A 71 -3.66 16.22 0.00
C ASP A 71 -4.15 17.65 -0.29
N THR A 72 -4.33 18.44 0.77
CA THR A 72 -4.74 19.83 0.68
C THR A 72 -3.60 20.75 0.21
N ARG A 73 -2.35 20.28 0.24
CA ARG A 73 -1.13 21.08 -0.06
C ARG A 73 -0.65 20.96 -1.50
N LEU A 74 -1.43 20.32 -2.37
CA LEU A 74 -1.03 20.10 -3.76
C LEU A 74 -0.98 21.41 -4.54
N SER A 75 0.18 21.71 -5.12
CA SER A 75 0.42 22.91 -5.91
C SER A 75 1.55 22.65 -6.92
N PRO A 76 1.41 23.07 -8.19
CA PRO A 76 2.46 22.92 -9.20
C PRO A 76 3.69 23.78 -8.91
N GLU A 77 3.54 24.85 -8.11
CA GLU A 77 4.62 25.74 -7.69
C GLU A 77 5.56 25.13 -6.64
N ILE A 78 5.11 24.08 -5.93
CA ILE A 78 5.94 23.40 -4.94
C ILE A 78 6.86 22.40 -5.65
N GLU A 79 8.16 22.71 -5.61
CA GLU A 79 9.22 21.88 -6.17
C GLU A 79 9.22 20.45 -5.58
N ASN A 80 9.69 19.48 -6.37
CA ASN A 80 9.81 18.07 -5.98
C ASN A 80 8.48 17.43 -5.51
N THR A 81 7.35 17.89 -6.04
CA THR A 81 6.03 17.26 -5.86
C THR A 81 5.56 16.59 -7.16
N MET A 82 4.54 15.74 -7.06
CA MET A 82 3.94 15.06 -8.22
C MET A 82 3.33 16.02 -9.25
N LEU A 83 3.00 17.25 -8.86
CA LEU A 83 2.37 18.24 -9.73
C LEU A 83 3.34 19.28 -10.27
N ASN A 84 4.61 19.25 -9.83
CA ASN A 84 5.60 20.19 -10.29
C ASN A 84 5.97 19.92 -11.76
N GLU A 85 6.19 20.98 -12.53
CA GLU A 85 6.57 20.84 -13.95
C GLU A 85 7.95 20.20 -14.12
N CYS A 86 8.87 20.48 -13.20
CA CYS A 86 10.20 19.89 -13.21
C CYS A 86 10.16 18.45 -12.67
N PRO A 87 10.94 17.53 -13.26
CA PRO A 87 11.11 16.19 -12.72
C PRO A 87 11.58 16.22 -11.24
N PRO A 88 11.08 15.31 -10.39
CA PRO A 88 11.49 15.25 -8.99
C PRO A 88 13.00 14.97 -8.84
N ASP A 89 13.66 15.72 -7.96
CA ASP A 89 15.07 15.46 -7.59
C ASP A 89 15.16 14.40 -6.49
N TYR A 90 15.64 13.21 -6.83
CA TYR A 90 15.61 12.04 -5.94
C TYR A 90 16.36 12.23 -4.60
N PRO A 91 17.59 12.77 -4.54
CA PRO A 91 18.31 13.00 -3.28
C PRO A 91 17.59 13.94 -2.31
N THR A 92 16.71 14.79 -2.81
CA THR A 92 15.93 15.76 -2.01
C THR A 92 14.43 15.49 -2.08
N LEU A 93 14.03 14.27 -2.47
CA LEU A 93 12.63 13.90 -2.64
C LEU A 93 11.89 13.93 -1.30
N PRO A 94 10.83 14.75 -1.15
CA PRO A 94 10.05 14.77 0.07
C PRO A 94 9.37 13.42 0.32
N GLY A 95 9.24 13.06 1.61
CA GLY A 95 8.56 11.83 2.03
C GLY A 95 7.19 11.63 1.38
N ARG A 96 6.38 12.69 1.40
CA ARG A 96 5.06 12.77 0.75
C ARG A 96 5.11 12.36 -0.71
N THR A 97 6.01 12.96 -1.49
CA THR A 97 6.16 12.65 -2.92
C THR A 97 6.61 11.21 -3.12
N GLY A 98 7.50 10.72 -2.27
CA GLY A 98 7.88 9.30 -2.24
C GLY A 98 6.69 8.37 -2.06
N GLY A 99 5.73 8.71 -1.18
CA GLY A 99 4.52 7.92 -0.98
C GLY A 99 3.57 7.96 -2.17
N HIS A 100 3.28 9.16 -2.71
CA HIS A 100 2.44 9.28 -3.91
C HIS A 100 3.01 8.48 -5.09
N LEU A 101 4.34 8.51 -5.29
CA LEU A 101 5.00 7.70 -6.32
C LEU A 101 4.87 6.19 -6.04
N ASN A 102 5.01 5.77 -4.78
CA ASN A 102 4.82 4.38 -4.38
C ASN A 102 3.41 3.88 -4.73
N HIS A 103 2.38 4.65 -4.36
CA HIS A 103 0.98 4.31 -4.61
C HIS A 103 0.68 4.27 -6.11
N TYR A 104 1.18 5.25 -6.86
CA TYR A 104 0.99 5.32 -8.30
C TYR A 104 1.63 4.12 -9.01
N ILE A 105 2.85 3.75 -8.63
CA ILE A 105 3.54 2.57 -9.18
C ILE A 105 2.80 1.28 -8.82
N TYR A 106 2.35 1.13 -7.57
CA TYR A 106 1.56 -0.02 -7.15
C TYR A 106 0.28 -0.16 -7.99
N ALA A 107 -0.46 0.93 -8.18
CA ALA A 107 -1.65 0.93 -9.04
C ALA A 107 -1.34 0.56 -10.49
N MET A 108 -0.24 1.06 -11.06
CA MET A 108 0.19 0.71 -12.41
C MET A 108 0.52 -0.77 -12.56
N ILE A 109 1.23 -1.37 -11.59
CA ILE A 109 1.63 -2.78 -11.62
C ILE A 109 0.41 -3.69 -11.67
N HIS A 110 -0.59 -3.42 -10.84
CA HIS A 110 -1.77 -4.28 -10.67
C HIS A 110 -2.97 -3.89 -11.55
N GLY A 111 -2.82 -2.83 -12.36
CA GLY A 111 -3.87 -2.34 -13.25
C GLY A 111 -5.04 -1.65 -12.54
N TYR A 112 -4.81 -1.16 -11.32
CA TYR A 112 -5.76 -0.37 -10.55
C TYR A 112 -5.86 1.06 -11.11
N ASP A 113 -6.88 1.80 -10.70
CA ASP A 113 -6.91 3.26 -10.87
C ASP A 113 -6.16 3.96 -9.74
N TYR A 114 -5.63 5.14 -10.04
CA TYR A 114 -4.95 5.99 -9.07
C TYR A 114 -5.48 7.42 -9.21
N ARG A 115 -5.76 8.06 -8.08
CA ARG A 115 -6.21 9.46 -8.03
C ARG A 115 -5.45 10.20 -6.95
N LEU A 116 -4.74 11.24 -7.35
CA LEU A 116 -4.21 12.25 -6.44
C LEU A 116 -5.19 13.41 -6.39
N VAL A 117 -5.87 13.56 -5.25
CA VAL A 117 -6.98 14.52 -5.08
C VAL A 117 -6.51 15.70 -4.24
N LYS A 118 -6.62 16.90 -4.82
CA LYS A 118 -6.52 18.14 -4.06
C LYS A 118 -7.83 18.40 -3.33
N ALA A 119 -7.83 18.11 -2.03
CA ALA A 119 -8.96 18.35 -1.17
C ALA A 119 -9.17 19.84 -0.91
N ALA A 120 -10.42 20.24 -0.72
CA ALA A 120 -10.76 21.55 -0.16
C ALA A 120 -10.40 21.59 1.33
N ASP A 121 -10.02 22.77 1.82
CA ASP A 121 -9.84 23.00 3.25
C ASP A 121 -11.20 23.14 3.93
N TYR A 122 -11.34 22.52 5.10
CA TYR A 122 -12.49 22.74 5.96
C TYR A 122 -12.13 23.79 7.04
N PRO A 123 -12.89 24.89 7.15
CA PRO A 123 -12.58 25.92 8.14
C PRO A 123 -12.91 25.49 9.57
N ASP A 124 -13.81 24.52 9.75
CA ASP A 124 -14.37 24.09 11.04
C ASP A 124 -13.72 22.82 11.60
N ARG A 125 -12.77 22.21 10.88
CA ARG A 125 -12.13 20.95 11.27
C ARG A 125 -10.79 20.74 10.56
N HIS A 126 -9.95 19.86 11.11
CA HIS A 126 -8.65 19.53 10.55
C HIS A 126 -8.77 18.89 9.15
N GLY A 127 -7.79 19.13 8.27
CA GLY A 127 -7.84 18.71 6.87
C GLY A 127 -7.94 17.20 6.64
N THR A 128 -7.62 16.36 7.63
CA THR A 128 -7.79 14.90 7.53
C THR A 128 -9.25 14.47 7.44
N TRP A 129 -10.20 15.29 7.92
CA TRP A 129 -11.63 15.03 7.86
C TRP A 129 -12.22 14.96 6.46
N VAL A 130 -11.45 15.30 5.43
CA VAL A 130 -11.89 15.16 4.04
C VAL A 130 -11.88 13.69 3.57
N LYS A 131 -11.09 12.82 4.22
CA LYS A 131 -10.93 11.41 3.81
C LYS A 131 -12.28 10.69 3.70
N PRO A 132 -13.19 10.76 4.70
CA PRO A 132 -14.48 10.06 4.59
C PRO A 132 -15.32 10.52 3.40
N ALA A 133 -15.36 11.83 3.12
CA ALA A 133 -16.11 12.39 2.00
C ALA A 133 -15.55 11.94 0.64
N ILE A 134 -14.22 11.93 0.49
CA ILE A 134 -13.56 11.52 -0.75
C ILE A 134 -13.72 10.02 -1.01
N VAL A 135 -13.57 9.18 0.02
CA VAL A 135 -13.76 7.73 -0.11
C VAL A 135 -15.20 7.42 -0.50
N LYS A 136 -16.17 8.04 0.16
CA LYS A 136 -17.61 7.94 -0.16
C LYS A 136 -17.92 8.28 -1.61
N GLU A 137 -17.36 9.38 -2.11
CA GLU A 137 -17.53 9.80 -3.50
C GLU A 137 -16.92 8.79 -4.48
N ALA A 138 -15.71 8.31 -4.20
CA ALA A 138 -15.03 7.36 -5.08
C ALA A 138 -15.69 5.98 -5.14
N LEU A 139 -16.33 5.55 -4.05
CA LEU A 139 -17.13 4.32 -3.98
C LEU A 139 -18.35 4.37 -4.92
N LYS A 140 -18.77 5.54 -5.42
CA LYS A 140 -19.84 5.62 -6.43
C LYS A 140 -19.41 5.06 -7.79
N THR A 141 -18.11 5.04 -8.09
CA THR A 141 -17.60 4.66 -9.41
C THR A 141 -16.66 3.45 -9.38
N HIS A 142 -16.31 2.92 -8.20
CA HIS A 142 -15.44 1.75 -8.06
C HIS A 142 -16.00 0.80 -7.02
N ASP A 143 -15.68 -0.49 -7.15
CA ASP A 143 -16.08 -1.50 -6.19
C ASP A 143 -15.23 -1.43 -4.92
N PHE A 144 -13.96 -1.03 -5.05
CA PHE A 144 -13.02 -0.92 -3.93
C PHE A 144 -12.28 0.42 -3.98
N VAL A 145 -12.15 1.05 -2.82
CA VAL A 145 -11.35 2.26 -2.63
C VAL A 145 -10.29 1.98 -1.57
N VAL A 146 -9.03 2.20 -1.94
CA VAL A 146 -7.90 2.16 -1.01
C VAL A 146 -7.49 3.60 -0.71
N SER A 147 -7.71 4.04 0.53
CA SER A 147 -7.27 5.35 1.01
C SER A 147 -5.94 5.18 1.73
N LEU A 148 -4.95 5.99 1.36
CA LEU A 148 -3.63 5.98 1.98
C LEU A 148 -3.23 7.40 2.41
N ASP A 149 -2.52 7.50 3.54
CA ASP A 149 -1.71 8.67 3.84
C ASP A 149 -0.43 8.63 3.00
N SER A 150 0.06 9.82 2.60
CA SER A 150 1.27 9.98 1.78
C SER A 150 2.56 9.42 2.40
N ASP A 151 2.50 8.97 3.65
CA ASP A 151 3.58 8.36 4.42
C ASP A 151 3.31 6.89 4.80
N ALA A 152 2.23 6.29 4.28
CA ALA A 152 1.90 4.87 4.40
C ALA A 152 2.13 4.15 3.07
N VAL A 153 3.24 3.43 2.92
CA VAL A 153 3.67 2.88 1.62
C VAL A 153 3.63 1.37 1.55
N PHE A 154 3.33 0.84 0.36
CA PHE A 154 3.46 -0.57 0.03
C PHE A 154 4.94 -0.95 -0.01
N THR A 155 5.31 -1.97 0.75
CA THR A 155 6.70 -2.46 0.85
C THR A 155 6.99 -3.57 -0.16
N ASN A 156 5.97 -4.33 -0.57
CA ASN A 156 6.04 -5.43 -1.54
C ASN A 156 5.18 -5.06 -2.77
N LEU A 157 5.77 -4.37 -3.74
CA LEU A 157 5.03 -3.82 -4.89
C LEU A 157 4.47 -4.91 -5.83
N ASP A 158 5.06 -6.09 -5.80
CA ASP A 158 4.68 -7.28 -6.56
C ASP A 158 3.55 -8.10 -5.91
N LEU A 159 3.12 -7.78 -4.69
CA LEU A 159 2.05 -8.48 -4.00
C LEU A 159 0.68 -7.82 -4.28
N PRO A 160 -0.28 -8.53 -4.92
CA PRO A 160 -1.59 -7.96 -5.24
C PRO A 160 -2.46 -7.69 -4.00
N LEU A 161 -3.30 -6.67 -4.08
CA LEU A 161 -4.25 -6.31 -3.02
C LEU A 161 -5.21 -7.46 -2.72
N GLU A 162 -5.62 -8.21 -3.74
CA GLU A 162 -6.51 -9.37 -3.63
C GLU A 162 -5.93 -10.45 -2.72
N TRP A 163 -4.61 -10.64 -2.77
CA TRP A 163 -3.92 -11.58 -1.90
C TRP A 163 -3.96 -11.11 -0.44
N LEU A 164 -3.69 -9.82 -0.21
CA LEU A 164 -3.79 -9.20 1.12
C LEU A 164 -5.23 -9.25 1.67
N MET A 165 -6.22 -8.99 0.82
CA MET A 165 -7.63 -9.11 1.16
C MET A 165 -7.99 -10.54 1.58
N ASN A 166 -7.43 -11.57 0.94
CA ASN A 166 -7.61 -12.94 1.43
C ASN A 166 -6.90 -13.17 2.77
N LEU A 167 -5.68 -12.68 2.94
CA LEU A 167 -4.93 -12.82 4.20
C LEU A 167 -5.69 -12.22 5.39
N TRP A 168 -6.32 -11.06 5.18
CA TRP A 168 -7.06 -10.32 6.22
C TRP A 168 -8.53 -10.75 6.38
N ASP A 169 -8.95 -11.85 5.73
CA ASP A 169 -10.35 -12.30 5.68
C ASP A 169 -11.32 -11.18 5.29
N TYR A 170 -10.93 -10.36 4.30
CA TYR A 170 -11.79 -9.35 3.69
C TYR A 170 -12.89 -10.04 2.89
N ARG A 171 -14.15 -9.73 3.18
CA ARG A 171 -15.31 -10.43 2.62
C ARG A 171 -16.16 -9.54 1.72
N PRO A 172 -17.00 -10.11 0.85
CA PRO A 172 -17.93 -9.33 0.03
C PRO A 172 -18.90 -8.45 0.84
N GLU A 173 -19.16 -8.77 2.10
CA GLU A 173 -19.96 -7.96 3.02
C GLU A 173 -19.15 -6.95 3.84
N THR A 174 -17.82 -6.98 3.77
CA THR A 174 -16.97 -6.05 4.52
C THR A 174 -17.17 -4.62 4.02
N LEU A 175 -17.33 -3.68 4.94
CA LEU A 175 -17.49 -2.27 4.61
C LEU A 175 -16.13 -1.60 4.51
N ILE A 176 -15.28 -1.86 5.52
CA ILE A 176 -13.95 -1.27 5.63
C ILE A 176 -12.99 -2.21 6.36
N ALA A 177 -11.73 -2.22 5.94
CA ALA A 177 -10.62 -2.83 6.67
C ALA A 177 -9.56 -1.77 6.99
N MET A 178 -9.09 -1.76 8.23
CA MET A 178 -8.06 -0.83 8.73
C MET A 178 -7.14 -1.54 9.72
N ALA A 179 -5.90 -1.08 9.82
CA ALA A 179 -4.96 -1.64 10.78
C ALA A 179 -5.25 -1.18 12.20
N TYR A 180 -4.96 -2.01 13.19
CA TYR A 180 -4.82 -1.52 14.56
C TYR A 180 -3.72 -0.46 14.65
N ASP A 181 -3.92 0.52 15.52
CA ASP A 181 -2.85 1.42 15.93
C ASP A 181 -1.82 0.70 16.82
N LEU A 182 -0.81 1.43 17.28
CA LEU A 182 0.17 0.89 18.22
C LEU A 182 -0.51 0.51 19.54
N ASP A 183 -0.10 -0.60 20.15
CA ASP A 183 -0.60 -1.03 21.44
C ASP A 183 0.04 -0.21 22.58
N TRP A 184 -0.41 1.04 22.70
CA TRP A 184 -0.01 1.99 23.74
C TRP A 184 -1.24 2.39 24.57
N ASP A 185 -1.04 2.72 25.84
CA ASP A 185 -2.12 3.08 26.78
C ASP A 185 -3.08 4.17 26.25
N GLN A 186 -2.59 5.05 25.37
CA GLN A 186 -3.34 6.18 24.80
C GLN A 186 -4.18 5.79 23.57
N ASP A 187 -3.91 4.62 22.97
CA ASP A 187 -4.50 4.12 21.73
C ASP A 187 -5.60 3.08 22.00
N TYR A 188 -6.27 3.24 23.13
CA TYR A 188 -7.50 2.56 23.49
C TYR A 188 -8.68 3.52 23.51
N ASP A 189 -9.82 3.02 23.08
CA ASP A 189 -11.06 3.77 23.16
C ASP A 189 -11.80 3.53 24.50
N PRO A 190 -12.95 4.19 24.75
CA PRO A 190 -13.67 4.06 26.02
C PRO A 190 -14.24 2.66 26.29
N PHE A 191 -14.27 1.79 25.28
CA PHE A 191 -14.74 0.41 25.40
C PHE A 191 -13.57 -0.60 25.51
N GLY A 192 -12.33 -0.11 25.62
CA GLY A 192 -11.14 -0.94 25.77
C GLY A 192 -10.67 -1.61 24.47
N ASN A 193 -11.14 -1.14 23.32
CA ASN A 193 -10.68 -1.62 22.02
C ASN A 193 -9.58 -0.71 21.48
N LEU A 194 -8.51 -1.31 20.95
CA LEU A 194 -7.47 -0.58 20.23
C LEU A 194 -8.08 0.29 19.12
N ILE A 195 -7.54 1.49 18.97
CA ILE A 195 -7.89 2.41 17.89
C ILE A 195 -7.50 1.80 16.56
N LEU A 196 -8.30 2.06 15.52
CA LEU A 196 -7.97 1.70 14.15
C LEU A 196 -7.30 2.90 13.47
N ASN A 197 -6.18 2.64 12.81
CA ASN A 197 -5.40 3.62 12.10
C ASN A 197 -5.99 3.89 10.70
N THR A 198 -6.18 5.15 10.35
CA THR A 198 -6.79 5.58 9.08
C THR A 198 -5.78 6.05 8.05
N GLY A 199 -4.49 5.78 8.29
CA GLY A 199 -3.42 5.97 7.31
C GLY A 199 -3.45 4.95 6.18
N PHE A 200 -4.14 3.82 6.38
CA PHE A 200 -4.43 2.84 5.34
C PHE A 200 -5.81 2.22 5.58
N ALA A 201 -6.70 2.34 4.59
CA ALA A 201 -8.03 1.75 4.65
C ALA A 201 -8.45 1.16 3.31
N ILE A 202 -9.11 0.00 3.34
CA ILE A 202 -9.76 -0.62 2.17
C ILE A 202 -11.26 -0.60 2.38
N ALA A 203 -11.99 0.19 1.59
CA ALA A 203 -13.44 0.24 1.62
C ALA A 203 -14.05 -0.45 0.39
N GLN A 204 -15.17 -1.14 0.58
CA GLN A 204 -15.90 -1.79 -0.51
C GLN A 204 -17.27 -1.15 -0.73
N ASN A 205 -17.66 -0.95 -1.98
CA ASN A 205 -18.91 -0.31 -2.33
C ASN A 205 -20.11 -1.17 -1.92
N SER A 206 -20.95 -0.58 -1.08
CA SER A 206 -22.28 -1.09 -0.76
C SER A 206 -23.13 0.07 -0.25
N LYS A 207 -24.46 -0.10 -0.23
CA LYS A 207 -25.36 0.87 0.40
C LYS A 207 -24.97 1.14 1.87
N ARG A 208 -24.60 0.09 2.59
CA ARG A 208 -24.21 0.19 4.00
C ARG A 208 -22.87 0.90 4.18
N THR A 209 -21.94 0.73 3.25
CA THR A 209 -20.66 1.46 3.26
C THR A 209 -20.90 2.95 3.01
N GLN A 210 -21.78 3.30 2.07
CA GLN A 210 -22.18 4.69 1.83
C GLN A 210 -22.81 5.32 3.09
N GLU A 211 -23.66 4.58 3.81
CA GLU A 211 -24.22 5.00 5.10
C GLU A 211 -23.11 5.22 6.15
N MET A 212 -22.15 4.30 6.27
CA MET A 212 -21.02 4.41 7.19
C MET A 212 -20.20 5.67 6.96
N PHE A 213 -19.76 5.92 5.72
CA PHE A 213 -18.96 7.11 5.44
C PHE A 213 -19.78 8.41 5.57
N ALA A 214 -21.08 8.39 5.28
CA ALA A 214 -21.94 9.55 5.53
C ALA A 214 -22.08 9.85 7.02
N ARG A 215 -22.25 8.82 7.86
CA ARG A 215 -22.26 8.97 9.33
C ARG A 215 -20.92 9.46 9.86
N TRP A 216 -19.82 8.95 9.32
CA TRP A 216 -18.47 9.35 9.72
C TRP A 216 -18.17 10.81 9.40
N GLU A 217 -18.40 11.24 8.16
CA GLU A 217 -18.26 12.63 7.71
C GLU A 217 -19.08 13.61 8.58
N ASP A 218 -20.30 13.20 8.94
CA ASP A 218 -21.24 14.02 9.70
C ASP A 218 -21.09 13.92 11.22
N CYS A 219 -20.23 13.03 11.72
CA CYS A 219 -20.05 12.73 13.14
C CYS A 219 -19.88 14.00 14.00
N PRO A 220 -19.01 14.97 13.66
CA PRO A 220 -18.85 16.19 14.46
C PRO A 220 -20.11 17.03 14.62
N ARG A 221 -21.10 16.86 13.73
CA ARG A 221 -22.36 17.65 13.74
C ARG A 221 -23.52 16.87 14.34
N SER A 222 -23.57 15.55 14.15
CA SER A 222 -24.75 14.74 14.52
C SER A 222 -24.54 13.75 15.67
N ILE A 223 -23.32 13.58 16.18
CA ILE A 223 -23.03 12.70 17.31
C ILE A 223 -22.51 13.53 18.50
N PRO A 224 -23.23 13.58 19.64
CA PRO A 224 -22.80 14.31 20.81
C PRO A 224 -21.38 13.94 21.26
N GLY A 225 -20.50 14.94 21.38
CA GLY A 225 -19.12 14.78 21.81
C GLY A 225 -18.16 14.29 20.71
N CYS A 226 -18.61 14.08 19.47
CA CYS A 226 -17.71 13.80 18.35
C CYS A 226 -16.99 15.04 17.84
N ASP A 227 -17.60 16.22 18.00
CA ASP A 227 -17.06 17.55 17.67
C ASP A 227 -15.69 17.84 18.30
N LYS A 228 -15.40 17.25 19.47
CA LYS A 228 -14.08 17.35 20.12
C LYS A 228 -12.93 16.92 19.18
N TRP A 229 -13.20 16.02 18.25
CA TRP A 229 -12.24 15.50 17.27
C TRP A 229 -12.09 16.38 16.03
N ASN A 230 -12.77 17.53 15.93
CA ASN A 230 -12.55 18.48 14.83
C ASN A 230 -11.08 18.88 14.73
N HIS A 231 -10.42 19.17 15.86
CA HIS A 231 -9.02 19.58 15.91
C HIS A 231 -8.17 18.81 16.92
N LYS A 232 -8.77 17.96 17.75
CA LYS A 232 -8.01 17.10 18.65
C LYS A 232 -7.43 15.92 17.87
N TRP A 233 -6.13 15.74 17.95
CA TRP A 233 -5.45 14.56 17.41
C TRP A 233 -6.05 13.26 18.01
N ALA A 234 -6.30 12.20 17.24
CA ALA A 234 -6.04 11.99 15.80
C ALA A 234 -7.27 12.23 14.87
N HIS A 235 -8.18 13.13 15.24
CA HIS A 235 -9.28 13.62 14.40
C HIS A 235 -10.29 12.55 13.96
N GLU A 236 -10.54 12.43 12.65
CA GLU A 236 -11.45 11.45 12.05
C GLU A 236 -11.14 10.01 12.48
N GLN A 237 -9.86 9.69 12.74
CA GLN A 237 -9.42 8.36 13.18
C GLN A 237 -10.04 8.01 14.53
N MET A 238 -9.99 8.98 15.44
CA MET A 238 -10.57 8.85 16.77
C MET A 238 -12.09 8.85 16.68
N ALA A 239 -12.68 9.66 15.81
CA ALA A 239 -14.12 9.65 15.59
C ALA A 239 -14.63 8.28 15.11
N PHE A 240 -13.89 7.62 14.21
CA PHE A 240 -14.26 6.28 13.76
C PHE A 240 -14.25 5.29 14.90
N SER A 241 -13.15 5.24 15.64
CA SER A 241 -12.92 4.23 16.67
C SER A 241 -13.79 4.48 17.91
N TYR A 242 -14.07 5.73 18.27
CA TYR A 242 -14.90 6.05 19.44
C TYR A 242 -16.41 5.95 19.17
N TYR A 243 -16.85 6.20 17.93
CA TYR A 243 -18.27 6.32 17.62
C TYR A 243 -18.69 5.42 16.45
N ILE A 244 -18.11 5.61 15.26
CA ILE A 244 -18.65 5.03 14.03
C ILE A 244 -18.61 3.50 14.02
N ARG A 245 -17.51 2.87 14.46
CA ARG A 245 -17.42 1.40 14.45
C ARG A 245 -18.52 0.71 15.26
N TYR A 246 -19.09 1.39 16.24
CA TYR A 246 -20.15 0.85 17.09
C TYR A 246 -21.55 0.95 16.46
N GLU A 247 -21.76 1.88 15.52
CA GLU A 247 -22.98 1.92 14.71
C GLU A 247 -22.98 0.83 13.60
N PHE A 248 -21.80 0.32 13.24
CA PHE A 248 -21.58 -0.66 12.18
C PHE A 248 -20.88 -1.92 12.70
N ASN A 249 -21.61 -2.67 13.53
CA ASN A 249 -21.06 -3.75 14.35
C ASN A 249 -21.45 -5.17 13.90
N ARG A 250 -21.87 -5.37 12.64
CA ARG A 250 -22.04 -6.73 12.13
C ARG A 250 -20.68 -7.40 12.06
N THR A 251 -20.64 -8.72 12.20
CA THR A 251 -19.42 -9.53 12.37
C THR A 251 -18.28 -9.20 11.39
N HIS A 252 -18.61 -8.80 10.17
CA HIS A 252 -17.61 -8.51 9.12
C HIS A 252 -17.67 -7.07 8.60
N ASP A 253 -18.47 -6.18 9.22
CA ASP A 253 -18.60 -4.79 8.77
C ASP A 253 -17.23 -4.07 8.81
N VAL A 254 -16.49 -4.25 9.90
CA VAL A 254 -15.16 -3.68 10.13
C VAL A 254 -14.16 -4.81 10.35
N VAL A 255 -13.17 -4.89 9.46
CA VAL A 255 -12.07 -5.86 9.57
C VAL A 255 -10.83 -5.17 10.15
N ASN A 256 -10.29 -5.72 11.23
CA ASN A 256 -9.12 -5.18 11.89
C ASN A 256 -7.87 -5.92 11.40
N ILE A 257 -6.98 -5.19 10.72
CA ILE A 257 -5.73 -5.72 10.21
C ILE A 257 -4.70 -5.69 11.34
N PRO A 258 -3.91 -6.77 11.57
CA PRO A 258 -2.82 -6.72 12.54
C PRO A 258 -1.89 -5.55 12.25
N CYS A 259 -1.57 -4.73 13.26
CA CYS A 259 -0.75 -3.53 13.06
C CYS A 259 0.58 -3.86 12.36
N THR A 260 1.22 -4.99 12.72
CA THR A 260 2.48 -5.42 12.11
C THR A 260 2.42 -5.63 10.61
N GLN A 261 1.23 -5.85 10.05
CA GLN A 261 1.03 -6.08 8.63
C GLN A 261 0.78 -4.79 7.84
N ALA A 262 0.12 -3.78 8.44
CA ALA A 262 -0.33 -2.60 7.71
C ALA A 262 -0.25 -1.26 8.48
N ASN A 263 0.49 -1.20 9.58
CA ASN A 263 0.80 0.01 10.33
C ASN A 263 2.16 -0.09 11.02
N GLY A 264 2.68 1.04 11.49
CA GLY A 264 4.06 1.14 11.98
C GLY A 264 5.08 1.01 10.86
N ASN A 265 6.36 0.96 11.23
CA ASN A 265 7.47 0.91 10.29
C ASN A 265 8.70 0.28 10.95
N GLU A 266 9.60 -0.26 10.13
CA GLU A 266 10.84 -0.89 10.57
C GLU A 266 11.85 0.06 11.25
N PHE A 267 11.66 1.38 11.16
CA PHE A 267 12.57 2.38 11.74
C PHE A 267 12.20 2.74 13.18
N SER A 268 11.04 2.29 13.66
CA SER A 268 10.61 2.48 15.04
C SER A 268 11.38 1.53 15.97
N VAL A 269 12.54 2.01 16.46
CA VAL A 269 13.39 1.56 17.59
C VAL A 269 13.55 0.04 17.87
N GLU A 270 14.79 -0.43 17.67
CA GLU A 270 15.49 -1.56 18.35
C GLU A 270 14.69 -2.83 18.66
N GLY A 271 13.82 -3.29 17.76
CA GLY A 271 13.15 -4.59 17.92
C GLY A 271 12.08 -4.63 19.03
N LYS A 272 11.66 -3.47 19.56
CA LYS A 272 10.59 -3.36 20.57
C LYS A 272 9.25 -2.92 20.02
N CYS A 273 9.18 -2.48 18.76
CA CYS A 273 7.92 -2.13 18.12
C CYS A 273 7.34 -3.36 17.42
N GLU A 274 6.23 -3.88 17.93
CA GLU A 274 5.54 -5.04 17.34
C GLU A 274 4.97 -4.73 15.95
N CYS A 275 4.65 -3.46 15.69
CA CYS A 275 4.06 -3.00 14.43
C CYS A 275 5.15 -2.61 13.41
N LYS A 276 5.55 -3.56 12.55
CA LYS A 276 6.63 -3.39 11.57
C LYS A 276 6.20 -2.82 10.22
N GLY A 277 4.90 -2.83 9.92
CA GLY A 277 4.37 -2.42 8.62
C GLY A 277 4.87 -3.31 7.47
N VAL A 278 4.73 -4.63 7.61
CA VAL A 278 5.32 -5.62 6.71
C VAL A 278 4.83 -5.49 5.27
N PHE A 279 3.54 -5.20 5.05
CA PHE A 279 2.96 -4.99 3.72
C PHE A 279 2.68 -3.52 3.42
N VAL A 280 2.16 -2.80 4.41
CA VAL A 280 2.01 -1.34 4.37
C VAL A 280 2.76 -0.74 5.56
N SER A 281 3.80 0.04 5.26
CA SER A 281 4.65 0.71 6.24
C SER A 281 4.20 2.14 6.41
N HIS A 282 3.68 2.48 7.59
CA HIS A 282 3.22 3.81 7.96
C HIS A 282 4.30 4.57 8.73
N ASN A 283 4.80 5.65 8.13
CA ASN A 283 6.00 6.37 8.53
C ASN A 283 5.67 7.73 9.16
N TRP A 284 4.60 7.86 9.96
CA TRP A 284 4.16 9.16 10.48
C TRP A 284 5.20 9.90 11.34
N LYS A 285 6.06 9.16 12.06
CA LYS A 285 7.23 9.73 12.77
C LYS A 285 8.50 9.78 11.92
N HIS A 286 8.56 9.03 10.82
CA HIS A 286 9.73 8.86 9.97
C HIS A 286 9.44 9.20 8.51
N LYS A 287 8.63 10.24 8.23
CA LYS A 287 8.12 10.53 6.88
C LYS A 287 9.23 10.63 5.82
N HIS A 288 10.40 11.12 6.24
CA HIS A 288 11.61 11.22 5.42
C HIS A 288 12.18 9.88 4.91
N LYS A 289 11.74 8.74 5.47
CA LYS A 289 12.13 7.38 5.05
C LYS A 289 11.33 6.83 3.89
N THR A 290 10.20 7.45 3.57
CA THR A 290 9.34 7.01 2.45
C THR A 290 10.08 6.89 1.10
N PRO A 291 10.98 7.82 0.70
CA PRO A 291 11.77 7.69 -0.53
C PRO A 291 12.76 6.52 -0.49
N GLU A 292 13.35 6.25 0.68
CA GLU A 292 14.24 5.10 0.91
C GLU A 292 13.48 3.78 0.71
N LEU A 293 12.26 3.68 1.27
CA LEU A 293 11.38 2.53 1.10
C LEU A 293 10.96 2.34 -0.37
N LEU A 294 10.55 3.42 -1.05
CA LEU A 294 10.19 3.41 -2.47
C LEU A 294 11.33 2.84 -3.32
N SER A 295 12.53 3.39 -3.15
CA SER A 295 13.69 2.96 -3.91
C SER A 295 14.06 1.52 -3.63
N ARG A 296 14.03 1.09 -2.37
CA ARG A 296 14.28 -0.31 -2.03
C ARG A 296 13.30 -1.24 -2.75
N SER A 297 12.00 -0.97 -2.72
CA SER A 297 11.00 -1.84 -3.38
C SER A 297 11.18 -1.91 -4.90
N ILE A 298 11.51 -0.78 -5.55
CA ILE A 298 11.80 -0.75 -6.99
C ILE A 298 13.09 -1.51 -7.30
N MET A 299 14.17 -1.22 -6.57
CA MET A 299 15.49 -1.80 -6.83
C MET A 299 15.50 -3.31 -6.57
N THR A 300 14.81 -3.80 -5.55
CA THR A 300 14.67 -5.25 -5.33
C THR A 300 13.96 -5.90 -6.51
N SER A 301 12.84 -5.33 -6.97
CA SER A 301 12.08 -5.86 -8.11
C SER A 301 12.93 -5.88 -9.39
N LEU A 302 13.61 -4.77 -9.68
CA LEU A 302 14.46 -4.65 -10.87
C LEU A 302 15.64 -5.63 -10.82
N ALA A 303 16.32 -5.76 -9.68
CA ALA A 303 17.41 -6.70 -9.50
C ALA A 303 16.96 -8.15 -9.75
N ARG A 304 15.79 -8.54 -9.23
CA ARG A 304 15.18 -9.85 -9.50
C ARG A 304 14.92 -10.06 -10.98
N ARG A 305 14.37 -9.04 -11.66
CA ARG A 305 14.05 -9.12 -13.08
C ARG A 305 15.29 -9.28 -13.96
N VAL A 306 16.32 -8.47 -13.71
CA VAL A 306 17.59 -8.52 -14.43
C VAL A 306 18.29 -9.87 -14.19
N HIS A 307 18.30 -10.34 -12.94
CA HIS A 307 18.89 -11.64 -12.60
C HIS A 307 18.16 -12.80 -13.29
N ALA A 308 16.83 -12.81 -13.27
CA ALA A 308 16.03 -13.82 -13.96
C ALA A 308 16.27 -13.80 -15.48
N PHE A 309 16.44 -12.61 -16.07
CA PHE A 309 16.77 -12.49 -17.49
C PHE A 309 18.14 -13.13 -17.80
N GLU A 310 19.18 -12.82 -17.03
CA GLU A 310 20.52 -13.39 -17.19
C GLU A 310 20.50 -14.93 -17.14
N LEU A 311 19.80 -15.50 -16.15
CA LEU A 311 19.63 -16.96 -16.02
C LEU A 311 18.86 -17.58 -17.20
N SER A 312 17.88 -16.87 -17.74
CA SER A 312 17.04 -17.36 -18.85
C SER A 312 17.73 -17.31 -20.22
N GLY A 313 18.78 -16.48 -20.36
CA GLY A 313 19.57 -16.30 -21.58
C GLY A 313 20.48 -17.48 -21.90
N LEU A 314 20.99 -17.54 -23.14
CA LEU A 314 21.89 -18.61 -23.62
C LEU A 314 23.13 -18.79 -22.73
N ALA A 315 23.69 -17.69 -22.22
CA ALA A 315 24.82 -17.71 -21.30
C ALA A 315 24.45 -18.26 -19.92
N GLY A 316 23.34 -17.79 -19.33
CA GLY A 316 22.84 -18.31 -18.04
C GLY A 316 22.50 -19.80 -18.09
N ARG A 317 21.87 -20.27 -19.18
CA ARG A 317 21.61 -21.71 -19.39
C ARG A 317 22.89 -22.53 -19.52
N ALA A 318 23.93 -21.98 -20.16
CA ALA A 318 25.23 -22.64 -20.28
C ALA A 318 25.94 -22.75 -18.93
N ILE A 319 25.91 -21.67 -18.13
CA ILE A 319 26.48 -21.65 -16.76
C ILE A 319 25.74 -22.64 -15.86
N LEU A 320 24.40 -22.65 -15.88
CA LEU A 320 23.62 -23.61 -15.10
C LEU A 320 23.94 -25.06 -15.48
N ARG A 321 24.06 -25.35 -16.78
CA ARG A 321 24.45 -26.69 -17.26
C ARG A 321 25.86 -27.08 -16.80
N LEU A 322 26.81 -26.16 -16.82
CA LEU A 322 28.17 -26.38 -16.32
C LEU A 322 28.19 -26.66 -14.81
N ILE A 323 27.42 -25.92 -14.02
CA ILE A 323 27.30 -26.15 -12.57
C ILE A 323 26.65 -27.51 -12.29
N LEU A 324 25.55 -27.84 -12.98
CA LEU A 324 24.87 -29.13 -12.83
C LEU A 324 25.80 -30.29 -13.21
N TRP A 325 26.55 -30.15 -14.32
CA TRP A 325 27.52 -31.14 -14.75
C TRP A 325 28.65 -31.33 -13.72
N ALA A 326 29.18 -30.24 -13.16
CA ALA A 326 30.20 -30.30 -12.12
C ALA A 326 29.68 -30.97 -10.82
N GLN A 327 28.42 -30.72 -10.45
CA GLN A 327 27.78 -31.37 -9.30
C GLN A 327 27.55 -32.87 -9.54
N LEU A 328 27.08 -33.27 -10.73
CA LEU A 328 26.92 -34.67 -11.11
C LEU A 328 28.26 -35.41 -11.14
N ALA A 329 29.29 -34.82 -11.75
CA ALA A 329 30.64 -35.39 -11.78
C ALA A 329 31.25 -35.55 -10.37
N LYS A 330 30.92 -34.64 -9.44
CA LYS A 330 31.33 -34.75 -8.03
C LYS A 330 30.58 -35.87 -7.30
N ALA A 331 29.28 -36.01 -7.54
CA ALA A 331 28.46 -37.08 -6.97
C ALA A 331 28.90 -38.47 -7.46
N GLU A 332 29.20 -38.62 -8.75
CA GLU A 332 29.73 -39.87 -9.32
C GLU A 332 31.10 -40.25 -8.73
N ARG A 333 32.00 -39.28 -8.52
CA ARG A 333 33.27 -39.52 -7.84
C ARG A 333 33.09 -39.96 -6.40
N GLN A 334 32.14 -39.37 -5.68
CA GLN A 334 31.85 -39.77 -4.29
C GLN A 334 31.21 -41.16 -4.21
N ALA A 335 30.33 -41.51 -5.14
CA ALA A 335 29.73 -42.84 -5.22
C ALA A 335 30.78 -43.94 -5.52
N ASN A 336 31.73 -43.67 -6.43
CA ASN A 336 32.81 -44.62 -6.75
C ASN A 336 33.79 -44.84 -5.59
N ILE A 337 33.97 -43.85 -4.70
CA ILE A 337 34.83 -43.97 -3.50
C ILE A 337 34.13 -44.77 -2.39
N SER A 338 32.79 -44.77 -2.35
CA SER A 338 32.01 -45.52 -1.36
C SER A 338 31.77 -47.00 -1.73
N THR A 339 32.11 -47.40 -2.95
CA THR A 339 31.96 -48.78 -3.46
C THR A 339 33.29 -49.53 -3.58
N SER A 340 34.40 -48.91 -3.16
CA SER A 340 35.73 -49.52 -2.97
C SER A 340 36.02 -49.69 -1.49
#